data_AF-A0A135VZF5-F1
#
_entry.id   AF-A0A135VZF5-F1
#
_cell.length_a   1.000
_cell.length_b   1.000
_cell.length_c   1.000
_cell.angle_alpha   90.00
_cell.angle_beta   90.00
_cell.angle_gamma   90.00
#
_symmetry.space_group_name_H-M   'P 1'
#
loop_
_entity.id
_entity.type
_entity.pdbx_description
1 polymer ?
#
loop_
_entity_poly.entity_id
_entity_poly.type
_entity_poly.pdbx_seq_one_letter_code
_entity_poly.pdbx_strand_id
1 'polypeptide(L)'
;MLALLASFLIGGSQVIIQASSYSIVAEMAPEEYRGRLFAYYNATFFLSWGIAATLVAGPIADILIGQGLTNADAYRGSFIAAIILIIIGIAVLLFSFRCAKAKGLE
;
A
#
# COMPACT_ATOMS: atom_id res chain seq x y z
N MET A 1 -3.72 25.21 -1.60
CA MET A 1 -4.67 24.63 -2.56
C MET A 1 -4.26 23.23 -2.99
N LEU A 2 -3.05 23.02 -3.55
CA LEU A 2 -2.58 21.70 -4.00
C LEU A 2 -2.56 20.64 -2.87
N ALA A 3 -2.12 21.01 -1.67
CA ALA A 3 -2.12 20.12 -0.52
C ALA A 3 -3.53 19.65 -0.11
N LEU A 4 -4.56 20.50 -0.24
CA LEU A 4 -5.94 20.10 0.06
C LEU A 4 -6.47 19.10 -0.96
N LEU A 5 -6.16 19.32 -2.24
CA LEU A 5 -6.51 18.37 -3.30
C LEU A 5 -5.80 17.03 -3.07
N ALA A 6 -4.52 17.05 -2.70
CA ALA A 6 -3.77 15.85 -2.35
C ALA A 6 -4.41 15.12 -1.16
N SER A 7 -4.74 15.82 -0.07
CA SER A 7 -5.41 15.22 1.10
C SER A 7 -6.78 14.65 0.75
N PHE A 8 -7.54 15.32 -0.11
CA PHE A 8 -8.83 14.81 -0.59
C PHE A 8 -8.66 13.51 -1.39
N LEU A 9 -7.69 13.45 -2.31
CA LEU A 9 -7.39 12.25 -3.09
C LEU A 9 -6.87 11.11 -2.21
N ILE A 10 -6.02 11.42 -1.22
CA ILE A 10 -5.54 10.44 -0.23
C ILE A 10 -6.73 9.87 0.55
N GLY A 11 -7.61 10.72 1.09
CA GLY A 11 -8.78 10.27 1.84
C GLY A 11 -9.73 9.42 0.99
N GLY A 12 -10.05 9.87 -0.23
CA GLY A 12 -10.90 9.13 -1.15
C GLY A 12 -10.32 7.77 -1.52
N SER A 13 -9.03 7.70 -1.87
CA SER A 13 -8.36 6.44 -2.19
C SER A 13 -8.30 5.50 -0.98
N GLN A 14 -8.03 6.01 0.21
CA GLN A 14 -8.00 5.22 1.44
C GLN A 14 -9.35 4.57 1.74
N VAL A 15 -10.47 5.30 1.58
CA VAL A 15 -11.81 4.75 1.81
C VAL A 15 -12.12 3.65 0.80
N ILE A 16 -11.86 3.89 -0.49
CA ILE A 16 -12.11 2.91 -1.55
C ILE A 16 -11.30 1.64 -1.32
N ILE A 17 -9.99 1.77 -1.11
CA ILE A 17 -9.10 0.62 -0.94
C ILE A 17 -9.47 -0.18 0.31
N GLN A 18 -9.72 0.48 1.44
CA GLN A 18 -10.07 -0.21 2.68
C GLN A 18 -11.43 -0.91 2.58
N ALA A 19 -12.45 -0.23 2.05
CA ALA A 19 -13.78 -0.82 1.92
C ALA A 19 -13.78 -2.03 0.98
N SER A 20 -13.17 -1.90 -0.20
CA SER A 20 -13.06 -2.99 -1.17
C SER A 20 -12.24 -4.16 -0.63
N SER A 21 -11.09 -3.90 0.01
CA SER A 21 -10.23 -4.97 0.55
C SER A 21 -10.92 -5.72 1.69
N TYR A 22 -11.62 -5.02 2.57
CA TYR A 22 -12.37 -5.64 3.66
C TYR A 22 -13.53 -6.50 3.14
N SER A 23 -14.23 -6.04 2.10
CA SER A 23 -15.30 -6.82 1.43
C SER A 23 -14.76 -8.11 0.83
N ILE A 24 -13.64 -8.05 0.10
CA ILE A 24 -13.00 -9.22 -0.51
C ILE A 24 -12.63 -10.26 0.56
N VAL A 25 -12.02 -9.83 1.67
CA VAL A 25 -11.66 -10.74 2.76
C VAL A 25 -12.90 -11.33 3.44
N ALA A 26 -13.97 -10.54 3.62
CA ALA A 26 -15.22 -11.00 4.21
C ALA A 26 -15.87 -12.14 3.41
N GLU A 27 -15.87 -12.00 2.09
CA GLU A 27 -16.46 -12.95 1.16
C GLU A 27 -15.61 -14.22 1.02
N MET A 28 -14.28 -14.07 0.88
CA MET A 28 -13.38 -15.21 0.70
C MET A 28 -13.11 -16.01 1.99
N ALA A 29 -13.33 -15.43 3.17
CA ALA A 29 -12.96 -16.07 4.42
C ALA A 29 -14.00 -17.14 4.86
N PRO A 30 -13.62 -18.44 4.93
CA PRO A 30 -14.50 -19.50 5.41
C PRO A 30 -14.91 -19.28 6.86
N GLU A 31 -16.13 -19.67 7.21
CA GLU A 31 -16.75 -19.38 8.51
C GLU A 31 -15.91 -19.89 9.69
N GLU A 32 -15.32 -21.08 9.55
CA GLU A 32 -14.51 -21.75 10.58
C GLU A 32 -13.21 -20.99 10.92
N TYR A 33 -12.62 -20.28 9.97
CA TYR A 33 -11.33 -19.58 10.15
C TYR A 33 -11.42 -18.06 9.96
N ARG A 34 -12.65 -17.52 9.83
CA ARG A 34 -12.90 -16.11 9.50
C ARG A 34 -12.18 -15.16 10.44
N GLY A 35 -12.31 -15.37 11.75
CA GLY A 35 -11.64 -14.52 12.76
C GLY A 35 -10.12 -14.49 12.62
N ARG A 36 -9.49 -15.63 12.30
CA ARG A 36 -8.03 -15.73 12.12
C ARG A 36 -7.57 -15.04 10.83
N LEU A 37 -8.30 -15.19 9.74
CA LEU A 37 -7.98 -14.52 8.47
C LEU A 37 -8.14 -13.00 8.57
N PHE A 38 -9.18 -12.53 9.26
CA PHE A 38 -9.33 -11.11 9.57
C PHE A 38 -8.22 -10.59 10.50
N ALA A 39 -7.74 -11.39 11.45
CA ALA A 39 -6.60 -11.01 12.27
C ALA A 39 -5.33 -10.83 11.42
N TYR A 40 -5.05 -11.72 10.47
CA TYR A 40 -3.93 -11.58 9.55
C TYR A 40 -4.07 -10.34 8.65
N TYR A 41 -5.25 -10.13 8.07
CA TYR A 41 -5.53 -8.94 7.28
C TYR A 41 -5.26 -7.66 8.08
N ASN A 42 -5.85 -7.51 9.27
CA ASN A 42 -5.68 -6.32 10.09
C ASN A 42 -4.22 -6.12 10.54
N ALA A 43 -3.54 -7.20 10.93
CA ALA A 43 -2.13 -7.13 11.31
C ALA A 43 -1.25 -6.61 10.16
N THR A 44 -1.43 -7.14 8.95
CA THR A 44 -0.68 -6.67 7.77
C THR A 44 -1.06 -5.25 7.36
N PHE A 45 -2.34 -4.89 7.46
CA PHE A 45 -2.81 -3.54 7.17
C PHE A 45 -2.19 -2.50 8.11
N PHE A 46 -2.19 -2.75 9.42
CA PHE A 46 -1.54 -1.85 10.39
C PHE A 46 -0.03 -1.80 10.19
N LEU A 47 0.60 -2.94 9.89
CA LEU A 47 2.04 -2.99 9.64
C LEU A 47 2.44 -2.14 8.42
N SER A 48 1.57 -2.08 7.41
CA SER A 48 1.83 -1.31 6.18
C SER A 48 1.95 0.20 6.41
N TRP A 49 1.33 0.77 7.45
CA TRP A 49 1.36 2.21 7.74
C TRP A 49 2.76 2.74 8.02
N GLY A 50 3.61 1.95 8.67
CA GLY A 50 4.96 2.37 9.09
C GLY A 50 6.06 1.83 8.19
N ILE A 51 5.95 0.59 7.72
CA ILE A 51 7.06 -0.10 7.05
C ILE A 51 7.53 0.62 5.79
N ALA A 52 6.61 1.09 4.94
CA ALA A 52 7.00 1.77 3.71
C ALA A 52 7.75 3.09 3.98
N ALA A 53 7.31 3.84 5.00
CA ALA A 53 7.98 5.07 5.39
C ALA A 53 9.38 4.78 5.97
N THR A 54 9.48 3.81 6.88
CA THR A 54 10.72 3.51 7.62
C THR A 54 11.75 2.78 6.77
N LEU A 55 11.36 1.82 5.93
CA LEU A 55 12.31 0.98 5.19
C LEU A 55 12.53 1.41 3.74
N VAL A 56 11.67 2.27 3.19
CA VAL A 56 11.79 2.73 1.80
C VAL A 56 12.05 4.23 1.77
N ALA A 57 11.11 5.05 2.21
CA ALA A 57 11.22 6.50 2.08
C ALA A 57 12.36 7.10 2.91
N GLY A 58 12.57 6.62 4.14
CA GLY A 58 13.63 7.07 5.06
C GLY A 58 15.03 6.84 4.49
N PRO A 59 15.43 5.58 4.22
CA PRO A 59 16.75 5.28 3.66
C PRO A 59 17.03 5.98 2.32
N ILE A 60 16.01 6.13 1.46
CA ILE A 60 16.15 6.86 0.20
C ILE A 60 16.43 8.34 0.46
N ALA A 61 15.69 8.97 1.38
CA ALA A 61 15.94 10.35 1.75
C ALA A 61 17.35 10.52 2.36
N ASP A 62 17.75 9.62 3.27
CA ASP A 62 19.06 9.65 3.93
C ASP A 62 20.21 9.50 2.93
N ILE A 63 20.08 8.60 1.94
CA ILE A 63 21.09 8.43 0.88
C ILE A 63 21.19 9.70 0.03
N LEU A 64 20.07 10.28 -0.38
CA LEU A 64 20.07 11.48 -1.23
C LEU A 64 20.67 12.68 -0.49
N ILE A 65 20.31 12.87 0.79
CA ILE A 65 20.88 13.93 1.63
C ILE A 65 22.38 13.67 1.87
N GLY A 66 22.76 12.41 2.13
CA GLY A 66 24.17 12.01 2.32
C GLY A 66 25.04 12.22 1.08
N GLN A 67 24.44 12.27 -0.11
CA GLN A 67 25.11 12.61 -1.37
C GLN A 67 25.23 14.13 -1.61
N GLY A 68 24.76 14.95 -0.67
CA GLY A 68 24.80 16.42 -0.76
C GLY A 68 23.64 17.05 -1.54
N LEU A 69 22.58 16.28 -1.85
CA LEU A 69 21.37 16.83 -2.47
C LEU A 69 20.55 17.61 -1.45
N THR A 70 19.69 18.51 -1.97
CA THR A 70 18.83 19.33 -1.11
C THR A 70 17.71 18.50 -0.47
N ASN A 71 17.17 18.97 0.65
CA ASN A 71 15.99 18.35 1.27
C ASN A 71 14.78 18.29 0.31
N ALA A 72 14.67 19.26 -0.61
CA ALA A 72 13.60 19.27 -1.61
C ALA A 72 13.77 18.13 -2.64
N ASP A 73 15.02 17.82 -3.02
CA ASP A 73 15.31 16.73 -3.94
C ASP A 73 15.16 15.37 -3.28
N ALA A 74 15.56 15.24 -2.01
CA ALA A 74 15.29 14.06 -1.20
C ALA A 74 13.78 13.79 -1.08
N TYR A 75 12.98 14.83 -0.81
CA TYR A 75 11.52 14.73 -0.74
C TYR A 75 10.89 14.27 -2.06
N ARG A 76 11.34 14.81 -3.20
CA ARG A 76 10.93 14.36 -4.54
C ARG A 76 11.34 12.91 -4.79
N GLY A 77 12.55 12.52 -4.40
CA GLY A 77 13.07 11.16 -4.50
C GLY A 77 12.21 10.15 -3.74
N SER A 78 11.80 10.48 -2.50
CA SER A 78 10.89 9.64 -1.71
C SER A 78 9.52 9.47 -2.38
N PHE A 79 9.00 10.49 -3.06
CA PHE A 79 7.75 10.37 -3.84
C PHE A 79 7.92 9.45 -5.06
N ILE A 80 9.03 9.54 -5.78
CA ILE A 80 9.32 8.63 -6.90
C ILE A 80 9.38 7.19 -6.39
N ALA A 81 10.04 6.96 -5.25
CA ALA A 81 10.08 5.64 -4.63
C ALA A 81 8.69 5.13 -4.25
N ALA A 82 7.82 5.99 -3.70
CA ALA A 82 6.44 5.64 -3.39
C ALA A 82 5.64 5.26 -4.66
N ILE A 83 5.83 5.98 -5.77
CA ILE A 83 5.18 5.66 -7.05
C ILE A 83 5.63 4.26 -7.54
N ILE A 84 6.93 3.97 -7.50
CA ILE A 84 7.45 2.65 -7.89
C ILE A 84 6.86 1.55 -7.00
N LEU A 85 6.78 1.77 -5.70
CA LEU A 85 6.20 0.81 -4.75
C LEU A 85 4.73 0.54 -5.05
N ILE A 86 3.94 1.59 -5.37
CA ILE A 86 2.54 1.45 -5.78
C ILE A 86 2.43 0.63 -7.07
N ILE A 87 3.27 0.89 -8.08
CA ILE A 87 3.27 0.13 -9.34
C ILE A 87 3.55 -1.36 -9.07
N ILE A 88 4.53 -1.67 -8.23
CA ILE A 88 4.84 -3.05 -7.82
C ILE A 88 3.61 -3.67 -7.11
N GLY A 89 2.98 -2.95 -6.18
CA GLY A 89 1.79 -3.41 -5.49
C GLY A 89 0.62 -3.72 -6.43
N ILE A 90 0.36 -2.86 -7.40
CA ILE A 90 -0.67 -3.08 -8.43
C ILE A 90 -0.33 -4.30 -9.28
N ALA A 91 0.93 -4.45 -9.72
CA ALA A 91 1.36 -5.61 -10.49
C ALA A 91 1.15 -6.93 -9.73
N VAL A 92 1.51 -6.96 -8.44
CA VAL A 92 1.29 -8.12 -7.55
C VAL A 92 -0.20 -8.41 -7.35
N LEU A 93 -1.02 -7.37 -7.18
CA LEU A 93 -2.47 -7.52 -7.03
C LEU A 93 -3.11 -8.11 -8.29
N LEU A 94 -2.80 -7.54 -9.46
CA LEU A 94 -3.30 -8.04 -10.75
C LEU A 94 -2.84 -9.47 -11.01
N PHE A 95 -1.59 -9.79 -10.70
CA PHE A 95 -1.06 -11.15 -10.81
C PHE A 95 -1.81 -12.12 -9.88
N SER A 96 -2.06 -11.72 -8.63
CA SER A 96 -2.81 -12.51 -7.64
C SER A 96 -4.23 -12.81 -8.12
N PHE A 97 -4.95 -11.80 -8.65
CA PHE A 97 -6.28 -12.01 -9.21
C PHE A 97 -6.28 -12.94 -10.43
N ARG A 98 -5.28 -12.81 -11.31
CA ARG A 98 -5.14 -13.74 -12.45
C ARG A 98 -4.93 -15.18 -11.98
N CYS A 99 -4.10 -15.39 -10.96
CA CYS A 99 -3.88 -16.70 -10.37
C CYS A 99 -5.11 -17.25 -9.65
N ALA A 100 -5.88 -16.40 -8.93
CA ALA A 100 -7.12 -16.80 -8.28
C ALA A 100 -8.16 -17.27 -9.31
N LYS A 101 -8.35 -16.47 -10.38
CA LYS A 101 -9.24 -16.83 -11.49
C LYS A 101 -8.82 -18.12 -12.20
N ALA A 102 -7.53 -18.33 -12.43
CA ALA A 102 -7.02 -19.56 -13.03
C ALA A 102 -7.27 -20.81 -12.17
N LYS A 103 -7.49 -20.65 -10.86
CA LYS A 103 -7.85 -21.73 -9.92
C LYS A 103 -9.35 -21.91 -9.74
N GLY A 104 -10.20 -21.13 -10.41
CA GLY A 104 -11.66 -21.22 -10.28
C GLY A 104 -12.21 -20.76 -8.93
N LEU A 105 -11.45 -19.93 -8.20
CA LEU A 105 -11.90 -19.29 -6.97
C LEU A 105 -12.52 -17.94 -7.37
N GLU A 106 -13.79 -17.97 -7.78
CA GLU A 106 -14.65 -16.79 -7.91
C GLU A 106 -15.64 -16.75 -6.74
#